data_AF-A0A2P5HYA4-F1
#
_entry.id   AF-A0A2P5HYA4-F1
#
_cell.length_a   1.000
_cell.length_b   1.000
_cell.length_c   1.000
_cell.angle_alpha   90.00
_cell.angle_beta   90.00
_cell.angle_gamma   90.00
#
_symmetry.space_group_name_H-M   'P 1'
#
loop_
_entity.id
_entity.type
_entity.pdbx_description
1 polymer ?
#
loop_
_entity_poly.entity_id
_entity_poly.type
_entity_poly.pdbx_seq_one_letter_code
_entity_poly.pdbx_strand_id
1 'polypeptide(L)'
;MSVSTCRPSHHAPLEDTRGKLGFLENEMDIIALRQRLRYPPNFDAGLNTTLSEDRFQTGFHPCGTCRLGKDVSKGVVDDKLKVFRCCHVGVDKLRVV
;
A
#
# COMPACT_ATOMS: atom_id res chain seq x y z
N MET A 1 1.36 8.10 -1.68
CA MET A 1 0.78 6.81 -2.13
C MET A 1 1.06 5.80 -1.03
N SER A 2 0.01 5.29 -0.37
CA SER A 2 0.16 4.28 0.66
C SER A 2 0.56 2.95 0.02
N VAL A 3 1.71 2.40 0.37
CA VAL A 3 2.13 1.08 -0.13
C VAL A 3 1.29 0.04 0.58
N SER A 4 0.34 -0.57 -0.14
CA SER A 4 -0.41 -1.70 0.41
C SER A 4 0.55 -2.86 0.59
N THR A 5 0.70 -3.35 1.81
CA THR A 5 1.39 -4.61 2.07
C THR A 5 0.35 -5.72 2.12
N CYS A 6 0.57 -6.78 1.35
CA CYS A 6 -0.25 -7.99 1.40
C CYS A 6 0.62 -9.15 1.83
N ARG A 7 0.20 -9.90 2.84
CA ARG A 7 0.85 -11.15 3.26
C ARG A 7 -0.17 -12.28 3.31
N PRO A 8 0.16 -13.48 2.80
CA PRO A 8 -0.69 -14.65 3.01
C PRO A 8 -0.95 -14.86 4.50
N SER A 9 -2.21 -15.12 4.86
CA SER A 9 -2.60 -15.45 6.22
C SER A 9 -2.16 -16.86 6.61
N HIS A 10 -2.29 -17.80 5.68
CA HIS A 10 -1.85 -19.20 5.78
C HIS A 10 -1.37 -19.71 4.41
N HIS A 11 -0.94 -20.97 4.34
CA HIS A 11 -0.54 -21.63 3.09
C HIS A 11 -1.74 -22.07 2.21
N ALA A 12 -2.98 -21.81 2.64
CA ALA A 12 -4.18 -22.18 1.92
C ALA A 12 -4.52 -21.13 0.84
N PRO A 13 -4.67 -21.52 -0.44
CA PRO A 13 -4.84 -20.58 -1.55
C PRO A 13 -6.22 -19.90 -1.62
N LEU A 14 -7.22 -20.43 -0.90
CA LEU A 14 -8.59 -19.89 -0.89
C LEU A 14 -8.83 -18.91 0.26
N GLU A 15 -7.88 -18.77 1.17
CA GLU A 15 -7.98 -17.83 2.28
C GLU A 15 -7.51 -16.45 1.86
N ASP A 16 -8.18 -15.43 2.38
CA ASP A 16 -7.83 -14.05 2.07
C ASP A 16 -6.46 -13.67 2.65
N THR A 17 -5.75 -12.83 1.92
CA THR A 17 -4.48 -12.27 2.35
C THR A 17 -4.72 -11.14 3.33
N ARG A 18 -3.85 -11.00 4.33
CA ARG A 18 -3.91 -9.86 5.24
C ARG A 18 -3.35 -8.63 4.54
N GLY A 19 -4.24 -7.71 4.14
CA GLY A 19 -3.89 -6.41 3.61
C GLY A 19 -3.75 -5.35 4.71
N LYS A 20 -2.62 -4.63 4.75
CA LYS A 20 -2.47 -3.41 5.57
C LYS A 20 -2.15 -2.24 4.65
N LEU A 21 -3.03 -1.23 4.66
CA LEU A 21 -2.90 -0.03 3.83
C LEU A 21 -2.02 1.04 4.49
N GLY A 22 -1.93 1.10 5.83
CA GLY A 22 -1.11 2.09 6.53
C GLY A 22 -1.62 3.52 6.34
N PHE A 23 -2.94 3.71 6.34
CA PHE A 23 -3.52 5.05 6.27
C PHE A 23 -3.10 5.90 7.46
N LEU A 24 -2.81 7.18 7.22
CA LEU A 24 -2.54 8.17 8.26
C LEU A 24 -1.37 7.83 9.20
N GLU A 25 -0.47 6.92 8.81
CA GLU A 25 0.74 6.61 9.60
C GLU A 25 1.73 7.80 9.65
N ASN A 26 1.64 8.74 8.71
CA ASN A 26 2.47 9.94 8.65
C ASN A 26 1.65 11.20 8.98
N GLU A 27 2.17 12.04 9.89
CA GLU A 27 1.56 13.31 10.27
C GLU A 27 1.32 14.25 9.08
N MET A 28 2.20 14.23 8.07
CA MET A 28 2.04 15.05 6.87
C MET A 28 0.77 14.67 6.07
N ASP A 29 0.40 13.39 6.04
CA ASP A 29 -0.82 12.95 5.36
C ASP A 29 -2.06 13.45 6.11
N ILE A 30 -2.01 13.47 7.45
CA ILE A 30 -3.06 14.03 8.30
C ILE A 30 -3.18 15.55 8.06
N ILE A 31 -2.06 16.28 8.05
CA ILE A 31 -2.03 17.74 7.82
C ILE A 31 -2.58 18.08 6.44
N ALA A 32 -2.17 17.36 5.40
CA ALA A 32 -2.65 17.57 4.04
C ALA A 32 -4.18 17.39 3.93
N LEU A 33 -4.72 16.37 4.60
CA LEU A 33 -6.17 16.14 4.64
C LEU A 33 -6.92 17.25 5.37
N ARG A 34 -6.38 17.76 6.49
CA ARG A 34 -6.97 18.89 7.24
C ARG A 34 -7.14 20.13 6.37
N GLN A 35 -6.10 20.48 5.61
CA GLN A 35 -6.12 21.63 4.72
C GLN A 35 -7.15 21.47 3.60
N ARG A 36 -7.28 20.26 3.04
CA ARG A 36 -8.25 19.97 1.98
C ARG A 36 -9.69 20.05 2.48
N LEU A 37 -9.96 19.51 3.65
CA LEU A 37 -11.31 19.41 4.24
C LEU A 37 -11.76 20.70 4.95
N ARG A 38 -10.91 21.75 4.99
CA ARG A 38 -11.16 23.04 5.65
C ARG A 38 -11.69 22.86 7.08
N TYR A 39 -11.07 21.97 7.84
CA TYR A 39 -11.39 21.88 9.27
C TYR A 39 -11.07 23.22 9.95
N PRO A 40 -11.90 23.69 10.89
CA PRO A 40 -11.67 24.94 11.58
C PRO A 40 -10.30 24.89 12.31
N PRO A 41 -9.45 25.92 12.15
CA PRO A 41 -8.08 25.93 12.66
C PRO A 41 -8.00 25.85 14.20
N ASN A 42 -9.12 26.07 14.89
CA ASN A 42 -9.24 26.10 16.34
C ASN A 42 -9.49 24.70 16.94
N PHE A 43 -9.51 23.65 16.10
CA PHE A 43 -10.03 22.33 16.45
C PHE A 43 -8.94 21.26 16.55
N ASP A 44 -7.68 21.61 16.83
CA ASP A 44 -6.56 20.66 16.86
C ASP A 44 -6.75 19.51 17.86
N ALA A 45 -7.39 19.77 19.01
CA ALA A 45 -7.60 18.76 20.05
C ALA A 45 -8.69 17.73 19.71
N GLY A 46 -9.67 18.08 18.87
CA GLY A 46 -10.76 17.19 18.42
C GLY A 46 -10.52 16.57 17.04
N LEU A 47 -9.43 16.94 16.38
CA LEU A 47 -9.13 16.56 15.01
C LEU A 47 -8.60 15.13 14.91
N ASN A 48 -7.84 14.68 15.90
CA ASN A 48 -7.39 13.29 15.97
C ASN A 48 -8.54 12.31 16.25
N THR A 49 -9.62 12.79 16.87
CA THR A 49 -10.84 12.00 17.12
C THR A 49 -11.86 12.08 15.98
N THR A 50 -11.91 13.18 15.20
CA THR A 50 -12.76 13.27 13.98
C THR A 50 -12.10 12.74 12.72
N LEU A 51 -10.77 12.82 12.62
CA LEU A 51 -9.95 12.13 11.62
C LEU A 51 -9.53 10.74 12.11
N SER A 52 -10.24 10.19 13.10
CA SER A 52 -9.99 8.81 13.54
C SER A 52 -10.02 7.88 12.33
N GLU A 53 -9.15 6.87 12.36
CA GLU A 53 -9.03 5.87 11.30
C GLU A 53 -10.40 5.29 10.89
N ASP A 54 -11.36 5.25 11.83
CA ASP A 54 -12.72 4.72 11.67
C ASP A 54 -13.57 5.41 10.58
N ARG A 55 -13.24 6.64 10.18
CA ARG A 55 -14.02 7.41 9.19
C ARG A 55 -13.40 7.43 7.80
N PHE A 56 -12.14 7.02 7.68
CA PHE A 56 -11.42 7.03 6.41
C PHE A 56 -11.57 5.70 5.68
N GLN A 57 -11.87 5.79 4.39
CA GLN A 57 -12.02 4.63 3.51
C GLN A 57 -10.99 4.69 2.39
N THR A 58 -10.71 3.51 1.83
CA THR A 58 -9.83 3.41 0.67
C THR A 58 -10.45 4.13 -0.52
N GLY A 59 -9.61 4.83 -1.28
CA GLY A 59 -10.01 5.31 -2.61
C GLY A 59 -10.13 4.17 -3.64
N PHE A 60 -9.85 2.92 -3.28
CA PHE A 60 -9.82 1.75 -4.18
C PHE A 60 -8.73 1.79 -5.26
N HIS A 61 -7.60 2.45 -4.97
CA HIS A 61 -6.42 2.49 -5.84
C HIS A 61 -5.17 1.86 -5.16
N PRO A 62 -5.21 0.60 -4.69
CA PRO A 62 -4.03 -0.05 -4.13
C PRO A 62 -2.99 -0.28 -5.24
N CYS A 63 -1.74 0.09 -4.99
CA CYS A 63 -0.65 -0.04 -5.96
C CYS A 63 0.67 -0.38 -5.25
N GLY A 64 1.60 -1.00 -5.98
CA GLY A 64 2.98 -1.17 -5.54
C GLY A 64 3.30 -2.48 -4.79
N THR A 65 2.36 -3.42 -4.66
CA THR A 65 2.60 -4.75 -4.06
C THR A 65 3.71 -5.53 -4.78
N CYS A 66 3.77 -5.44 -6.12
CA CYS A 66 4.82 -6.01 -6.95
C CYS A 66 5.58 -4.92 -7.73
N ARG A 67 6.10 -3.92 -7.01
CA ARG A 67 6.70 -2.72 -7.64
C ARG A 67 7.93 -3.03 -8.51
N LEU A 68 8.09 -2.24 -9.56
CA LEU A 68 9.31 -2.14 -10.36
C LEU A 68 10.50 -1.68 -9.49
N GLY A 69 11.68 -2.25 -9.73
CA GLY A 69 12.93 -1.84 -9.07
C GLY A 69 14.14 -2.01 -9.99
N LYS A 70 15.24 -1.35 -9.63
CA LYS A 70 16.53 -1.54 -10.32
C LYS A 70 17.16 -2.90 -10.01
N ASP A 71 16.82 -3.46 -8.85
CA ASP A 71 17.35 -4.70 -8.33
C ASP A 71 16.37 -5.29 -7.28
N VAL A 72 16.61 -6.53 -6.88
CA VAL A 72 15.75 -7.30 -5.94
C VAL A 72 15.58 -6.65 -4.57
N SER A 73 16.52 -5.81 -4.12
CA SER A 73 16.39 -5.13 -2.82
C SER A 73 15.41 -3.95 -2.88
N LYS A 74 15.17 -3.42 -4.08
CA LYS A 74 14.36 -2.22 -4.31
C LYS A 74 13.03 -2.50 -4.97
N GLY A 75 12.84 -3.63 -5.64
CA GLY A 75 11.56 -4.01 -6.23
C GLY A 75 11.46 -5.51 -6.48
N VAL A 76 10.29 -5.91 -6.97
CA VAL A 76 9.97 -7.32 -7.27
C VAL A 76 10.23 -7.63 -8.74
N VAL A 77 10.06 -6.66 -9.64
CA VAL A 77 10.21 -6.83 -11.09
C VAL A 77 11.22 -5.86 -11.71
N ASP A 78 11.80 -6.25 -12.84
CA ASP A 78 12.66 -5.43 -13.70
C ASP A 78 11.85 -4.50 -14.64
N ASP A 79 12.55 -3.67 -15.42
CA ASP A 79 12.00 -2.71 -16.38
C ASP A 79 11.21 -3.36 -17.52
N LYS A 80 11.35 -4.68 -17.69
CA LYS A 80 10.60 -5.51 -18.64
C LYS A 80 9.48 -6.30 -17.97
N LEU A 81 9.14 -5.93 -16.73
CA LEU A 81 8.12 -6.52 -15.86
C LEU A 81 8.36 -8.01 -15.54
N LYS A 82 9.62 -8.46 -15.58
CA LYS A 82 10.02 -9.82 -15.19
C LYS A 82 10.38 -9.87 -13.71
N VAL A 83 9.94 -10.91 -13.02
CA VAL A 83 10.23 -11.10 -11.58
C VAL A 83 11.72 -11.37 -11.35
N PHE A 84 12.33 -10.69 -10.39
CA PHE A 84 13.72 -10.95 -10.02
C PHE A 84 13.87 -12.35 -9.40
N ARG A 85 14.98 -13.04 -9.72
CA ARG A 85 15.37 -14.34 -9.15
C ARG A 85 14.36 -15.48 -9.34
N CYS A 86 13.44 -15.39 -10.31
CA CYS A 86 12.61 -16.53 -10.72
C CYS A 86 13.46 -17.52 -11.54
N CYS A 87 14.27 -18.33 -10.88
CA CYS A 87 15.16 -19.32 -11.52
C CYS A 87 14.55 -20.73 -11.54
N HIS A 88 13.24 -20.87 -11.33
CA HIS A 88 12.60 -22.19 -11.34
C HIS A 88 12.40 -22.65 -12.79
N VAL A 89 12.90 -23.85 -13.10
CA VAL A 89 12.67 -24.54 -14.36
C VAL A 89 11.16 -24.54 -14.65
N GLY A 90 10.72 -23.80 -15.66
CA GLY A 90 9.33 -23.72 -16.10
C GLY A 90 8.59 -22.41 -15.86
N VAL A 91 9.21 -21.38 -15.26
CA VAL A 91 8.54 -20.08 -14.95
C VAL A 91 9.19 -18.90 -15.67
N ASP A 92 9.60 -19.07 -16.93
CA ASP A 92 10.18 -17.97 -17.74
C ASP A 92 9.15 -16.93 -18.21
N LYS A 93 7.86 -17.21 -17.98
CA LYS A 93 6.72 -16.44 -18.49
C LYS A 93 5.99 -15.62 -17.43
N LEU A 94 6.41 -15.67 -16.16
CA LEU A 94 5.73 -14.92 -15.11
C LEU A 94 6.05 -13.43 -15.23
N ARG A 95 5.10 -12.70 -15.81
CA ARG A 95 5.10 -11.26 -15.95
C ARG A 95 3.87 -10.70 -15.24
N VAL A 96 4.07 -9.61 -14.51
CA VAL A 96 2.96 -8.82 -13.98
C VAL A 96 2.46 -7.95 -15.14
N VAL A 97 1.25 -8.23 -15.65
CA VAL A 97 0.55 -7.45 -16.69
C VAL A 97 -0.53 -6.57 -16.09
#